data_AF-A0A0W0VPP7-F1
#
_entry.id   AF-A0A0W0VPP7-F1
#
_cell.length_a   1.000
_cell.length_b   1.000
_cell.length_c   1.000
_cell.angle_alpha   90.00
_cell.angle_beta   90.00
_cell.angle_gamma   90.00
#
_symmetry.space_group_name_H-M   'P 1'
#
loop_
_entity.id
_entity.type
_entity.pdbx_description
1 polymer ?
#
loop_
_entity_poly.entity_id
_entity_poly.type
_entity_poly.pdbx_seq_one_letter_code
_entity_poly.pdbx_strand_id
1 'polypeptide(L)'
;MPKNTLYNFLEHCVYKNKKLHMGNDVYLIKAQDKTKHPYFRFDLPIKHPISFKLNELELNLAKHHISVYKGETSANPSLSQFHYSGYFRDKNNQEYVLHVYFNDRNQLTQSPILAKVINNDEKTSIEIEEELSDQLITLAKEKVDPIISEMQRRKSEKIKQLKNQYEKDERLASELSADLKAKKSEYNSIVQRMIKVLKELNPLFKHDSYIKIAKWLESTPQLPQASNHAQTKHSVPETKEAEPPKQKREPTRHKTTKRPSKSKVKTSSNFEADLLEAIAKFNILEKDDIKAASEICDLYAYVNSISLLSDNNTELPKGFIANVNKLQLQIDHRGTYLLLSLLTQRQFESAKTLSPFHYKLDEKLIVQALEQADAELLDFLLSYGEYTLDNQPIRIDGQTYKSAVHYCFSTCQKKSMAPCLSVLIRHGASILVKGTNDLPIAHTILSTPKHPLLPALEENKSSTLQSRYFYTQLANLMQNFLDTHDVDEERKKALTKHIESYRNTATSLILSRELDNGRGKALREQIGQFEQEIKHRSGVENLLEEEGFQQAINSLFSEALRSSKKASHTRRINRIFKEATKFVQDGKVDTWDSEKNEELTKLFGIKPS
;
A
#
# COMPACT_ATOMS: atom_id res chain seq x y z
N MET A 1 -14.01 8.33 -10.56
CA MET A 1 -12.75 7.68 -10.97
C MET A 1 -11.82 7.64 -9.77
N PRO A 2 -11.05 6.55 -9.57
CA PRO A 2 -10.11 6.48 -8.46
C PRO A 2 -9.08 7.61 -8.59
N LYS A 3 -8.80 8.28 -7.47
CA LYS A 3 -7.87 9.41 -7.41
C LYS A 3 -6.48 8.88 -7.11
N ASN A 4 -5.52 9.14 -7.99
CA ASN A 4 -4.12 8.95 -7.65
C ASN A 4 -3.66 10.05 -6.69
N THR A 5 -3.64 9.74 -5.39
CA THR A 5 -3.31 10.71 -4.33
C THR A 5 -1.85 11.18 -4.41
N LEU A 6 -0.94 10.37 -4.94
CA LEU A 6 0.45 10.74 -5.16
C LEU A 6 0.57 11.75 -6.30
N TYR A 7 -0.10 11.51 -7.43
CA TYR A 7 -0.16 12.47 -8.53
C TYR A 7 -0.72 13.82 -8.06
N ASN A 8 -1.82 13.78 -7.31
CA ASN A 8 -2.45 14.98 -6.77
C ASN A 8 -1.51 15.76 -5.83
N PHE A 9 -0.79 15.07 -4.95
CA PHE A 9 0.22 15.69 -4.11
C PHE A 9 1.31 16.38 -4.96
N LEU A 10 1.81 15.70 -6.00
CA LEU A 10 2.79 16.27 -6.92
C LEU A 10 2.23 17.51 -7.65
N GLU A 11 1.01 17.46 -8.15
CA GLU A 11 0.39 18.58 -8.87
C GLU A 11 0.12 19.79 -7.97
N HIS A 12 -0.43 19.56 -6.78
CA HIS A 12 -0.92 20.65 -5.93
C HIS A 12 0.12 21.20 -4.96
N CYS A 13 1.00 20.36 -4.44
CA CYS A 13 1.92 20.75 -3.37
C CYS A 13 3.36 20.93 -3.85
N VAL A 14 3.75 20.27 -4.93
CA VAL A 14 5.14 20.19 -5.35
C VAL A 14 5.40 21.02 -6.62
N TYR A 15 4.75 20.67 -7.72
CA TYR A 15 4.97 21.26 -9.04
C TYR A 15 4.57 22.74 -9.07
N LYS A 16 3.38 23.08 -8.58
CA LYS A 16 2.91 24.48 -8.49
C LYS A 16 3.82 25.38 -7.65
N ASN A 17 4.49 24.80 -6.66
CA ASN A 17 5.37 25.53 -5.75
C ASN A 17 6.84 25.53 -6.19
N LYS A 18 7.19 24.91 -7.33
CA LYS A 18 8.56 24.77 -7.87
C LYS A 18 9.61 24.28 -6.86
N LYS A 19 9.20 23.45 -5.90
CA LYS A 19 9.98 23.15 -4.68
C LYS A 19 10.62 21.76 -4.63
N LEU A 20 10.66 21.01 -5.73
CA LEU A 20 11.28 19.69 -5.72
C LEU A 20 12.68 19.68 -6.32
N HIS A 21 13.65 19.75 -5.42
CA HIS A 21 14.95 19.12 -5.61
C HIS A 21 14.98 17.92 -4.65
N MET A 22 15.17 16.71 -5.18
CA MET A 22 15.24 15.47 -4.37
C MET A 22 16.66 15.16 -3.91
N GLY A 23 17.63 16.02 -4.22
CA GLY A 23 19.05 15.65 -4.20
C GLY A 23 19.37 14.68 -5.34
N ASN A 24 20.66 14.48 -5.64
CA ASN A 24 21.12 13.54 -6.67
C ASN A 24 20.63 13.81 -8.12
N ASP A 25 20.47 15.07 -8.52
CA ASP A 25 20.10 15.45 -9.90
C ASP A 25 18.74 14.89 -10.40
N VAL A 26 17.84 14.51 -9.49
CA VAL A 26 16.49 14.04 -9.83
C VAL A 26 15.49 15.20 -9.80
N TYR A 27 14.89 15.47 -10.96
CA TYR A 27 13.90 16.54 -11.16
C TYR A 27 12.51 15.99 -11.50
N LEU A 28 11.49 16.70 -11.04
CA LEU A 28 10.10 16.42 -11.37
C LEU A 28 9.73 17.05 -12.72
N ILE A 29 9.40 16.23 -13.70
CA ILE A 29 9.01 16.65 -15.06
C ILE A 29 7.52 16.38 -15.25
N LYS A 30 6.76 17.38 -15.71
CA LYS A 30 5.36 17.17 -16.14
C LYS A 30 5.35 16.83 -17.64
N ALA A 31 4.76 15.69 -17.99
CA ALA A 31 4.73 15.19 -19.35
C ALA A 31 3.33 14.71 -19.75
N GLN A 32 3.17 14.38 -21.02
CA GLN A 32 1.98 13.73 -21.57
C GLN A 32 2.41 12.49 -22.34
N ASP A 33 1.62 11.43 -22.24
CA ASP A 33 1.83 10.24 -23.06
C ASP A 33 1.29 10.47 -24.49
N LYS A 34 1.42 9.46 -25.35
CA LYS A 34 0.95 9.54 -26.75
C LYS A 34 -0.56 9.68 -26.88
N THR A 35 -1.29 9.24 -25.85
CA THR A 35 -2.74 9.38 -25.73
C THR A 35 -3.15 10.68 -25.03
N LYS A 36 -2.20 11.61 -24.81
CA LYS A 36 -2.37 12.90 -24.13
C LYS A 36 -2.78 12.80 -22.66
N HIS A 37 -2.58 11.65 -22.01
CA HIS A 37 -2.79 11.56 -20.57
C HIS A 37 -1.62 12.21 -19.83
N PRO A 38 -1.89 13.11 -18.88
CA PRO A 38 -0.85 13.77 -18.11
C PRO A 38 -0.24 12.83 -17.07
N TYR A 39 1.06 12.90 -16.92
CA TYR A 39 1.81 12.20 -15.88
C TYR A 39 3.00 13.03 -15.39
N PHE A 40 3.50 12.67 -14.22
CA PHE A 40 4.77 13.17 -13.72
C PHE A 40 5.86 12.12 -13.91
N ARG A 41 7.05 12.57 -14.28
CA ARG A 41 8.23 11.75 -14.51
C ARG A 41 9.39 12.18 -13.62
N PHE A 42 10.09 11.22 -13.06
CA PHE A 42 11.37 11.40 -12.39
C PHE A 42 12.44 10.66 -13.18
N ASP A 43 13.31 11.39 -13.87
CA ASP A 43 14.46 10.78 -14.53
C ASP A 43 15.51 10.42 -13.47
N LEU A 44 15.99 9.18 -13.51
CA LEU A 44 16.88 8.65 -12.48
C LEU A 44 18.32 8.55 -13.01
N PRO A 45 19.33 8.88 -12.18
CA PRO A 45 20.72 8.81 -12.59
C PRO A 45 21.24 7.36 -12.57
N ILE A 46 22.01 7.01 -13.60
CA ILE A 46 22.74 5.75 -13.69
C ILE A 46 24.16 6.01 -13.15
N LYS A 47 24.37 5.72 -11.86
CA LYS A 47 25.68 5.93 -11.20
C LYS A 47 26.71 4.86 -11.59
N HIS A 48 26.25 3.64 -11.85
CA HIS A 48 27.08 2.50 -12.24
C HIS A 48 26.42 1.78 -13.42
N PRO A 49 27.20 1.16 -14.33
CA PRO A 49 26.67 0.30 -15.36
C PRO A 49 25.84 -0.83 -14.75
N ILE A 50 24.64 -1.06 -15.28
CA ILE A 50 23.74 -2.12 -14.85
C ILE A 50 23.43 -2.97 -16.08
N SER A 51 23.75 -4.26 -16.04
CA SER A 51 23.48 -5.19 -17.12
C SER A 51 22.77 -6.45 -16.63
N PHE A 52 21.95 -7.03 -17.49
CA PHE A 52 21.26 -8.30 -17.24
C PHE A 52 21.47 -9.25 -18.40
N LYS A 53 21.47 -10.55 -18.12
CA LYS A 53 21.50 -11.59 -19.16
C LYS A 53 20.07 -12.00 -19.50
N LEU A 54 19.71 -11.89 -20.77
CA LEU A 54 18.49 -12.44 -21.35
C LEU A 54 18.91 -13.50 -22.37
N ASN A 55 18.88 -14.77 -21.96
CA ASN A 55 19.46 -15.87 -22.74
C ASN A 55 20.95 -15.59 -23.05
N GLU A 56 21.32 -15.55 -24.33
CA GLU A 56 22.68 -15.20 -24.78
C GLU A 56 22.92 -13.69 -24.94
N LEU A 57 21.87 -12.87 -24.76
CA LEU A 57 21.93 -11.42 -24.92
C LEU A 57 22.28 -10.75 -23.60
N GLU A 58 23.13 -9.72 -23.69
CA GLU A 58 23.46 -8.84 -22.58
C GLU A 58 22.73 -7.51 -22.76
N LEU A 59 21.83 -7.19 -21.83
CA LEU A 59 21.00 -6.01 -21.84
C LEU A 59 21.58 -4.96 -20.89
N ASN A 60 22.07 -3.84 -21.44
CA ASN A 60 22.65 -2.75 -20.66
C ASN A 60 21.62 -1.64 -20.43
N LEU A 61 21.42 -1.22 -19.19
CA LEU A 61 20.50 -0.14 -18.85
C LEU A 61 21.04 1.20 -19.38
N ALA A 62 20.29 1.82 -20.30
CA ALA A 62 20.67 3.07 -20.96
C ALA A 62 20.00 4.31 -20.32
N LYS A 63 18.74 4.18 -19.92
CA LYS A 63 17.97 5.23 -19.23
C LYS A 63 16.87 4.62 -18.40
N HIS A 64 16.46 5.29 -17.33
CA HIS A 64 15.33 4.85 -16.53
C HIS A 64 14.65 6.00 -15.80
N HIS A 65 13.38 5.80 -15.47
CA HIS A 65 12.58 6.81 -14.81
C HIS A 65 11.43 6.19 -14.01
N ILE A 66 10.82 7.00 -13.14
CA ILE A 66 9.58 6.69 -12.43
C ILE A 66 8.48 7.56 -13.02
N SER A 67 7.32 6.97 -13.29
CA SER A 67 6.17 7.66 -13.85
C SER A 67 4.94 7.52 -12.95
N VAL A 68 4.28 8.64 -12.67
CA VAL A 68 3.08 8.75 -11.84
C VAL A 68 1.95 9.33 -12.68
N TYR A 69 0.95 8.52 -13.04
CA TYR A 69 -0.18 8.94 -13.88
C TYR A 69 -1.32 9.57 -13.07
N LYS A 70 -2.08 10.45 -13.70
CA LYS A 70 -3.25 11.09 -13.06
C LYS A 70 -4.34 10.10 -12.65
N GLY A 71 -4.60 9.10 -13.49
CA GLY A 71 -5.60 8.07 -13.25
C GLY A 71 -4.99 6.82 -12.61
N GLU A 72 -5.72 6.21 -11.69
CA GLU A 72 -5.43 4.89 -11.12
C GLU A 72 -6.69 4.03 -11.29
N THR A 73 -6.55 2.72 -11.51
CA THR A 73 -7.68 1.78 -11.44
C THR A 73 -7.21 0.40 -11.02
N SER A 74 -7.85 -0.16 -10.00
CA SER A 74 -7.58 -1.52 -9.53
C SER A 74 -7.95 -2.60 -10.55
N ALA A 75 -8.84 -2.29 -11.50
CA ALA A 75 -9.26 -3.24 -12.53
C ALA A 75 -8.24 -3.41 -13.66
N ASN A 76 -7.33 -2.43 -13.85
CA ASN A 76 -6.24 -2.53 -14.82
C ASN A 76 -4.90 -2.41 -14.09
N PRO A 77 -4.16 -3.52 -13.92
CA PRO A 77 -2.87 -3.53 -13.24
C PRO A 77 -1.82 -2.56 -13.82
N SER A 78 -1.95 -2.17 -15.09
CA SER A 78 -1.06 -1.21 -15.76
C SER A 78 -1.38 0.26 -15.43
N LEU A 79 -2.55 0.53 -14.84
CA LEU A 79 -2.96 1.84 -14.35
C LEU A 79 -2.82 1.88 -12.82
N SER A 80 -1.63 1.51 -12.36
CA SER A 80 -1.22 1.54 -10.96
C SER A 80 -0.94 2.96 -10.48
N GLN A 81 -0.63 3.14 -9.18
CA GLN A 81 -0.32 4.47 -8.65
C GLN A 81 0.95 5.06 -9.30
N PHE A 82 1.96 4.24 -9.51
CA PHE A 82 3.16 4.61 -10.25
C PHE A 82 3.82 3.38 -10.86
N HIS A 83 4.77 3.59 -11.76
CA HIS A 83 5.55 2.50 -12.33
C HIS A 83 6.98 2.95 -12.63
N TYR A 84 7.88 1.97 -12.61
CA TYR A 84 9.26 2.12 -13.04
C TYR A 84 9.37 1.73 -14.53
N SER A 85 10.14 2.52 -15.27
CA SER A 85 10.51 2.22 -16.65
C SER A 85 12.01 2.20 -16.83
N GLY A 86 12.53 1.08 -17.34
CA GLY A 86 13.94 0.93 -17.72
C GLY A 86 14.05 0.70 -19.22
N TYR A 87 14.99 1.38 -19.87
CA TYR A 87 15.30 1.17 -21.28
C TYR A 87 16.67 0.54 -21.37
N PHE A 88 16.73 -0.62 -22.01
CA PHE A 88 17.94 -1.39 -22.18
C PHE A 88 18.37 -1.42 -23.64
N ARG A 89 19.68 -1.58 -23.87
CA ARG A 89 20.28 -1.78 -25.18
C ARG A 89 21.15 -3.02 -25.18
N ASP A 90 21.01 -3.82 -26.24
CA ASP A 90 21.94 -4.92 -26.50
C ASP A 90 23.19 -4.45 -27.25
N LYS A 91 24.07 -5.40 -27.59
CA LYS A 91 25.31 -5.15 -28.36
C LYS A 91 25.05 -4.65 -29.79
N ASN A 92 23.85 -4.91 -30.34
CA ASN A 92 23.42 -4.44 -31.65
C ASN A 92 22.67 -3.10 -31.58
N ASN A 93 22.67 -2.44 -30.40
CA ASN A 93 21.93 -1.21 -30.12
C ASN A 93 20.41 -1.36 -30.29
N GLN A 94 19.88 -2.59 -30.20
CA GLN A 94 18.46 -2.88 -30.17
C GLN A 94 17.88 -2.44 -28.82
N GLU A 95 16.81 -1.64 -28.84
CA GLU A 95 16.16 -1.15 -27.63
C GLU A 95 15.12 -2.12 -27.08
N TYR A 96 15.11 -2.23 -25.75
CA TYR A 96 14.16 -2.99 -24.95
C TYR A 96 13.59 -2.09 -23.85
N VAL A 97 12.31 -2.23 -23.54
CA VAL A 97 11.64 -1.42 -22.51
C VAL A 97 11.02 -2.33 -21.47
N LEU A 98 11.42 -2.11 -20.22
CA LEU A 98 10.85 -2.70 -19.03
C LEU A 98 9.81 -1.77 -18.42
N HIS A 99 8.68 -2.33 -18.00
CA HIS A 99 7.72 -1.67 -17.13
C HIS A 99 7.46 -2.53 -15.89
N VAL A 100 7.56 -1.93 -14.70
CA VAL A 100 7.25 -2.57 -13.41
C VAL A 100 6.27 -1.68 -12.64
N TYR A 101 5.09 -2.19 -12.33
CA TYR A 101 3.95 -1.40 -11.85
C TYR A 101 3.70 -1.61 -10.36
N PHE A 102 3.46 -0.52 -9.63
CA PHE A 102 3.31 -0.51 -8.18
C PHE A 102 2.03 0.20 -7.73
N ASN A 103 1.36 -0.37 -6.73
CA ASN A 103 0.20 0.23 -6.07
C ASN A 103 0.62 1.26 -4.99
N ASP A 104 -0.37 1.79 -4.28
CA ASP A 104 -0.17 2.77 -3.19
C ASP A 104 0.51 2.22 -1.94
N ARG A 105 0.66 0.90 -1.85
CA ARG A 105 1.40 0.18 -0.82
C ARG A 105 2.78 -0.27 -1.29
N ASN A 106 3.29 0.25 -2.42
CA ASN A 106 4.57 -0.15 -3.01
C ASN A 106 4.65 -1.65 -3.38
N GLN A 107 3.49 -2.30 -3.56
CA GLN A 107 3.41 -3.70 -3.98
C GLN A 107 3.20 -3.77 -5.49
N LEU A 108 3.73 -4.82 -6.09
CA LEU A 108 3.56 -5.08 -7.52
C LEU A 108 2.08 -5.31 -7.85
N THR A 109 1.58 -4.67 -8.90
CA THR A 109 0.23 -4.93 -9.41
C THR A 109 0.19 -6.06 -10.45
N GLN A 110 1.33 -6.33 -11.11
CA GLN A 110 1.50 -7.40 -12.08
C GLN A 110 2.98 -7.76 -12.23
N SER A 111 3.25 -8.87 -12.91
CA SER A 111 4.61 -9.27 -13.30
C SER A 111 5.26 -8.22 -14.20
N PRO A 112 6.60 -8.10 -14.17
CA PRO A 112 7.33 -7.18 -15.04
C PRO A 112 7.04 -7.45 -16.52
N ILE A 113 6.91 -6.37 -17.29
CA ILE A 113 6.71 -6.46 -18.73
C ILE A 113 7.96 -5.95 -19.42
N LEU A 114 8.72 -6.86 -20.05
CA LEU A 114 9.83 -6.53 -20.92
C LEU A 114 9.38 -6.63 -22.38
N ALA A 115 9.65 -5.61 -23.19
CA ALA A 115 9.28 -5.61 -24.61
C ALA A 115 10.43 -5.15 -25.50
N LYS A 116 10.59 -5.79 -26.66
CA LYS A 116 11.49 -5.37 -27.75
C LYS A 116 10.85 -4.26 -28.56
N VAL A 117 11.61 -3.21 -28.90
CA VAL A 117 11.14 -2.11 -29.77
C VAL A 117 11.50 -2.41 -31.22
N ILE A 118 10.51 -2.68 -32.09
CA ILE A 118 10.79 -3.16 -33.46
C ILE A 118 10.91 -2.00 -34.45
N ASN A 119 9.91 -1.10 -34.55
CA ASN A 119 9.89 0.05 -35.47
C ASN A 119 8.98 1.16 -34.93
N ASN A 120 9.43 2.42 -34.91
CA ASN A 120 8.62 3.62 -34.56
C ASN A 120 7.55 3.38 -33.48
N ASP A 121 7.98 2.78 -32.35
CA ASP A 121 7.20 2.48 -31.14
C ASP A 121 6.38 1.19 -31.07
N GLU A 122 6.40 0.34 -32.09
CA GLU A 122 5.81 -0.99 -31.97
C GLU A 122 6.63 -1.84 -30.98
N LYS A 123 5.94 -2.40 -29.98
CA LYS A 123 6.54 -3.16 -28.87
C LYS A 123 6.03 -4.59 -28.89
N THR A 124 6.95 -5.55 -28.84
CA THR A 124 6.60 -6.97 -28.70
C THR A 124 7.06 -7.46 -27.34
N SER A 125 6.12 -7.90 -26.51
CA SER A 125 6.42 -8.47 -25.20
C SER A 125 7.28 -9.71 -25.34
N ILE A 126 8.28 -9.81 -24.45
CA ILE A 126 9.20 -10.93 -24.37
C ILE A 126 8.85 -11.70 -23.10
N GLU A 127 8.72 -13.01 -23.24
CA GLU A 127 8.62 -13.89 -22.09
C GLU A 127 9.96 -13.90 -21.36
N ILE A 128 9.92 -13.51 -20.08
CA ILE A 128 11.11 -13.46 -19.22
C ILE A 128 11.09 -14.65 -18.28
N GLU A 129 12.25 -15.29 -18.13
CA GLU A 129 12.45 -16.32 -17.13
C GLU A 129 12.25 -15.73 -15.72
N GLU A 130 11.78 -16.57 -14.79
CA GLU A 130 11.38 -16.12 -13.46
C GLU A 130 12.56 -15.54 -12.65
N GLU A 131 13.77 -16.06 -12.85
CA GLU A 131 14.99 -15.51 -12.22
C GLU A 131 15.30 -14.09 -12.70
N LEU A 132 15.23 -13.85 -14.02
CA LEU A 132 15.41 -12.53 -14.59
C LEU A 132 14.30 -11.58 -14.13
N SER A 133 13.05 -12.06 -14.07
CA SER A 133 11.93 -11.29 -13.52
C SER A 133 12.23 -10.78 -12.11
N ASP A 134 12.73 -11.65 -11.22
CA ASP A 134 13.06 -11.27 -9.84
C ASP A 134 14.18 -10.20 -9.78
N GLN A 135 15.20 -10.32 -10.64
CA GLN A 135 16.28 -9.33 -10.75
C GLN A 135 15.77 -7.96 -11.22
N LEU A 136 14.90 -7.95 -12.24
CA LEU A 136 14.31 -6.71 -12.77
C LEU A 136 13.37 -6.03 -11.76
N ILE A 137 12.65 -6.81 -10.96
CA ILE A 137 11.85 -6.30 -9.84
C ILE A 137 12.75 -5.70 -8.76
N THR A 138 13.85 -6.37 -8.42
CA THR A 138 14.79 -5.88 -7.41
C THR A 138 15.35 -4.53 -7.83
N LEU A 139 15.80 -4.41 -9.09
CA LEU A 139 16.23 -3.15 -9.66
C LEU A 139 15.16 -2.07 -9.53
N ALA A 140 13.93 -2.37 -9.95
CA ALA A 140 12.84 -1.40 -9.92
C ALA A 140 12.60 -0.88 -8.49
N LYS A 141 12.53 -1.76 -7.49
CA LYS A 141 12.34 -1.39 -6.08
C LYS A 141 13.47 -0.51 -5.57
N GLU A 142 14.72 -0.91 -5.75
CA GLU A 142 15.87 -0.13 -5.27
C GLU A 142 15.95 1.29 -5.85
N LYS A 143 15.52 1.45 -7.11
CA LYS A 143 15.53 2.75 -7.79
C LYS A 143 14.32 3.61 -7.46
N VAL A 144 13.19 2.97 -7.16
CA VAL A 144 11.94 3.64 -6.80
C VAL A 144 11.93 4.09 -5.35
N ASP A 145 12.36 3.24 -4.42
CA ASP A 145 12.18 3.42 -2.99
C ASP A 145 12.68 4.79 -2.50
N PRO A 146 13.92 5.24 -2.78
CA PRO A 146 14.41 6.52 -2.26
C PRO A 146 13.54 7.73 -2.67
N ILE A 147 12.99 7.68 -3.89
CA ILE A 147 12.16 8.77 -4.42
C ILE A 147 10.73 8.68 -3.87
N ILE A 148 10.12 7.50 -3.93
CA ILE A 148 8.74 7.32 -3.48
C ILE A 148 8.63 7.46 -1.95
N SER A 149 9.58 6.93 -1.18
CA SER A 149 9.60 7.11 0.28
C SER A 149 9.65 8.59 0.67
N GLU A 150 10.51 9.37 0.04
CA GLU A 150 10.62 10.81 0.30
C GLU A 150 9.35 11.56 -0.13
N MET A 151 8.69 11.15 -1.22
CA MET A 151 7.41 11.74 -1.63
C MET A 151 6.29 11.42 -0.63
N GLN A 152 6.19 10.19 -0.17
CA GLN A 152 5.21 9.80 0.83
C GLN A 152 5.45 10.53 2.16
N ARG A 153 6.72 10.65 2.60
CA ARG A 153 7.09 11.45 3.78
C ARG A 153 6.58 12.88 3.67
N ARG A 154 6.92 13.60 2.59
CA ARG A 154 6.49 15.00 2.40
C ARG A 154 4.98 15.13 2.30
N LYS A 155 4.30 14.15 1.68
CA LYS A 155 2.83 14.09 1.63
C LYS A 155 2.24 13.99 3.04
N SER A 156 2.74 13.06 3.86
CA SER A 156 2.30 12.89 5.24
C SER A 156 2.55 14.13 6.10
N GLU A 157 3.71 14.78 5.96
CA GLU A 157 4.00 16.05 6.64
C GLU A 157 3.04 17.16 6.25
N LYS A 158 2.74 17.30 4.95
CA LYS A 158 1.77 18.29 4.46
C LYS A 158 0.36 17.99 4.96
N ILE A 159 -0.07 16.73 4.98
CA ILE A 159 -1.34 16.30 5.56
C ILE A 159 -1.41 16.70 7.03
N LYS A 160 -0.36 16.40 7.82
CA LYS A 160 -0.29 16.73 9.25
C LYS A 160 -0.36 18.24 9.49
N GLN A 161 0.38 19.03 8.72
CA GLN A 161 0.32 20.49 8.78
C GLN A 161 -1.08 21.03 8.50
N LEU A 162 -1.74 20.53 7.45
CA LEU A 162 -3.09 20.95 7.08
C LEU A 162 -4.13 20.52 8.12
N LYS A 163 -4.06 19.29 8.66
CA LYS A 163 -4.93 18.83 9.75
C LYS A 163 -4.80 19.71 10.99
N ASN A 164 -3.56 19.95 11.44
CA ASN A 164 -3.30 20.83 12.59
C ASN A 164 -3.82 22.25 12.37
N GLN A 165 -3.66 22.79 11.16
CA GLN A 165 -4.18 24.12 10.81
C GLN A 165 -5.71 24.14 10.85
N TYR A 166 -6.37 23.11 10.29
CA TYR A 166 -7.82 22.97 10.35
C TYR A 166 -8.33 22.89 11.78
N GLU A 167 -7.75 22.02 12.63
CA GLU A 167 -8.13 21.89 14.04
C GLU A 167 -7.95 23.21 14.83
N LYS A 168 -6.87 23.95 14.55
CA LYS A 168 -6.63 25.25 15.16
C LYS A 168 -7.69 26.27 14.72
N ASP A 169 -7.98 26.33 13.43
CA ASP A 169 -9.01 27.23 12.89
C ASP A 169 -10.41 26.84 13.39
N GLU A 170 -10.70 25.54 13.55
CA GLU A 170 -11.95 25.04 14.12
C GLU A 170 -12.14 25.50 15.57
N ARG A 171 -11.11 25.41 16.42
CA ARG A 171 -11.16 25.92 17.80
C ARG A 171 -11.40 27.42 17.84
N LEU A 172 -10.66 28.18 17.03
CA LEU A 172 -10.82 29.64 16.95
C LEU A 172 -12.21 30.03 16.45
N ALA A 173 -12.74 29.34 15.43
CA ALA A 173 -14.09 29.58 14.93
C ALA A 173 -15.13 29.32 16.03
N SER A 174 -14.96 28.25 16.82
CA SER A 174 -15.81 27.95 17.97
C SER A 174 -15.78 29.06 19.02
N GLU A 175 -14.60 29.52 19.43
CA GLU A 175 -14.43 30.62 20.39
C GLU A 175 -15.05 31.94 19.90
N LEU A 176 -14.84 32.29 18.62
CA LEU A 176 -15.39 33.50 18.01
C LEU A 176 -16.92 33.42 17.83
N SER A 177 -17.47 32.22 17.69
CA SER A 177 -18.91 32.02 17.57
C SER A 177 -19.69 32.35 18.84
N ALA A 178 -19.02 32.35 20.00
CA ALA A 178 -19.63 32.73 21.29
C ALA A 178 -20.10 34.20 21.33
N ASP A 179 -19.45 35.09 20.55
CA ASP A 179 -19.88 36.48 20.35
C ASP A 179 -19.84 36.84 18.86
N LEU A 180 -20.67 36.14 18.09
CA LEU A 180 -20.74 36.27 16.63
C LEU A 180 -21.13 37.68 16.17
N LYS A 181 -21.81 38.47 17.02
CA LYS A 181 -22.22 39.84 16.67
C LYS A 181 -21.02 40.78 16.64
N ALA A 182 -20.15 40.73 17.65
CA ALA A 182 -18.96 41.59 17.69
C ALA A 182 -17.83 41.07 16.79
N LYS A 183 -17.67 39.73 16.69
CA LYS A 183 -16.50 39.10 16.05
C LYS A 183 -16.77 38.51 14.66
N LYS A 184 -17.85 38.94 14.01
CA LYS A 184 -18.35 38.41 12.73
C LYS A 184 -17.29 38.36 11.61
N SER A 185 -16.55 39.46 11.42
CA SER A 185 -15.56 39.56 10.35
C SER A 185 -14.40 38.59 10.54
N GLU A 186 -13.92 38.48 11.78
CA GLU A 186 -12.87 37.53 12.15
C GLU A 186 -13.35 36.09 11.95
N TYR A 187 -14.53 35.74 12.46
CA TYR A 187 -15.14 34.42 12.28
C TYR A 187 -15.21 34.02 10.80
N ASN A 188 -15.73 34.90 9.93
CA ASN A 188 -15.83 34.62 8.49
C ASN A 188 -14.45 34.40 7.85
N SER A 189 -13.43 35.15 8.29
CA SER A 189 -12.06 34.96 7.81
C SER A 189 -11.50 33.59 8.21
N ILE A 190 -11.80 33.12 9.44
CA ILE A 190 -11.40 31.77 9.89
C ILE A 190 -12.08 30.70 9.04
N VAL A 191 -13.40 30.81 8.83
CA VAL A 191 -14.17 29.86 8.02
C VAL A 191 -13.65 29.77 6.58
N GLN A 192 -13.28 30.90 5.97
CA GLN A 192 -12.65 30.91 4.64
C GLN A 192 -11.29 30.20 4.62
N ARG A 193 -10.49 30.36 5.69
CA ARG A 193 -9.25 29.56 5.82
C ARG A 193 -9.54 28.07 5.98
N MET A 194 -10.54 27.69 6.78
CA MET A 194 -10.96 26.30 6.94
C MET A 194 -11.36 25.69 5.58
N ILE A 195 -12.22 26.37 4.81
CA ILE A 195 -12.62 25.95 3.46
C ILE A 195 -11.41 25.72 2.56
N LYS A 196 -10.47 26.68 2.56
CA LYS A 196 -9.23 26.57 1.77
C LYS A 196 -8.40 25.36 2.19
N VAL A 197 -8.19 25.16 3.49
CA VAL A 197 -7.43 24.04 4.04
C VAL A 197 -8.08 22.70 3.70
N LEU A 198 -9.40 22.59 3.81
CA LEU A 198 -10.15 21.38 3.45
C LEU A 198 -10.07 21.07 1.95
N LYS A 199 -10.12 22.09 1.09
CA LYS A 199 -9.91 21.96 -0.36
C LYS A 199 -8.49 21.53 -0.70
N GLU A 200 -7.49 21.94 0.09
CA GLU A 200 -6.10 21.47 -0.04
C GLU A 200 -5.92 20.03 0.49
N LEU A 201 -6.66 19.61 1.53
CA LEU A 201 -6.62 18.26 2.09
C LEU A 201 -7.26 17.21 1.18
N ASN A 202 -8.45 17.49 0.65
CA ASN A 202 -9.23 16.52 -0.12
C ASN A 202 -8.48 15.78 -1.24
N PRO A 203 -7.65 16.43 -2.08
CA PRO A 203 -6.94 15.72 -3.15
C PRO A 203 -5.86 14.74 -2.65
N LEU A 204 -5.46 14.80 -1.38
CA LEU A 204 -4.42 13.96 -0.77
C LEU A 204 -4.97 12.62 -0.23
N PHE A 205 -6.29 12.47 -0.18
CA PHE A 205 -6.99 11.27 0.29
C PHE A 205 -7.84 10.63 -0.83
N LYS A 206 -8.16 9.34 -0.69
CA LYS A 206 -9.02 8.65 -1.67
C LYS A 206 -10.49 9.05 -1.48
N HIS A 207 -10.93 9.27 -0.25
CA HIS A 207 -12.29 9.69 0.08
C HIS A 207 -12.61 11.16 -0.29
N ASP A 208 -13.90 11.51 -0.25
CA ASP A 208 -14.43 12.86 -0.54
C ASP A 208 -14.93 13.60 0.72
N SER A 209 -14.65 13.10 1.92
CA SER A 209 -15.15 13.70 3.16
C SER A 209 -14.78 15.18 3.32
N TYR A 210 -13.52 15.56 3.07
CA TYR A 210 -13.10 16.96 3.23
C TYR A 210 -13.76 17.93 2.24
N ILE A 211 -14.01 17.52 0.99
CA ILE A 211 -14.71 18.40 0.05
C ILE A 211 -16.20 18.56 0.40
N LYS A 212 -16.82 17.54 1.00
CA LYS A 212 -18.19 17.64 1.51
C LYS A 212 -18.26 18.67 2.64
N ILE A 213 -17.33 18.62 3.60
CA ILE A 213 -17.23 19.61 4.68
C ILE A 213 -16.94 21.01 4.10
N ALA A 214 -16.05 21.13 3.12
CA ALA A 214 -15.74 22.43 2.50
C ALA A 214 -16.96 23.05 1.81
N LYS A 215 -17.67 22.29 0.96
CA LYS A 215 -18.89 22.77 0.28
C LYS A 215 -19.97 23.21 1.26
N TRP A 216 -20.06 22.53 2.39
CA TRP A 216 -20.97 22.86 3.47
C TRP A 216 -20.59 24.14 4.21
N LEU A 217 -19.30 24.36 4.51
CA LEU A 217 -18.84 25.64 5.05
C LEU A 217 -19.08 26.80 4.07
N GLU A 218 -19.07 26.52 2.76
CA GLU A 218 -19.40 27.50 1.71
C GLU A 218 -20.90 27.83 1.63
N SER A 219 -21.79 26.87 1.91
CA SER A 219 -23.25 27.07 1.90
C SER A 219 -23.78 27.69 3.21
N THR A 220 -22.96 27.73 4.26
CA THR A 220 -23.26 28.47 5.48
C THR A 220 -23.37 29.96 5.11
N PRO A 221 -24.47 30.68 5.45
CA PRO A 221 -24.72 32.01 4.92
C PRO A 221 -23.61 32.99 5.32
N GLN A 222 -22.64 33.15 4.42
CA GLN A 222 -21.73 34.27 4.42
C GLN A 222 -22.50 35.44 3.85
N LEU A 223 -23.15 36.20 4.76
CA LEU A 223 -23.79 37.45 4.39
C LEU A 223 -22.78 38.28 3.61
N PRO A 224 -23.13 38.72 2.38
CA PRO A 224 -22.18 39.32 1.46
C PRO A 224 -21.46 40.48 2.16
N GLN A 225 -20.14 40.51 2.03
CA GLN A 225 -19.39 41.73 2.30
C GLN A 225 -20.04 42.82 1.45
N ALA A 226 -20.49 43.89 2.10
CA ALA A 226 -20.92 45.09 1.40
C ALA A 226 -19.73 45.58 0.58
N SER A 227 -19.68 45.19 -0.69
CA SER A 227 -18.80 45.80 -1.66
C SER A 227 -19.31 47.22 -1.83
N ASN A 228 -18.57 48.17 -1.24
CA ASN A 228 -18.70 49.58 -1.55
C ASN A 228 -18.27 49.78 -3.01
N HIS A 229 -19.17 49.52 -3.95
CA HIS A 229 -19.09 50.07 -5.28
C HIS A 229 -20.07 51.24 -5.37
N ALA A 230 -19.50 52.43 -5.19
CA ALA A 230 -20.09 53.67 -5.64
C ALA A 230 -20.45 53.51 -7.13
N GLN A 231 -21.74 53.42 -7.43
CA GLN A 231 -22.25 53.49 -8.79
C GLN A 231 -22.22 54.95 -9.24
N THR A 232 -21.26 55.23 -10.11
CA THR A 232 -21.27 56.36 -11.02
C THR A 232 -22.51 56.26 -11.91
N LYS A 233 -23.26 57.36 -11.94
CA LYS A 233 -24.37 57.64 -12.86
C LYS A 233 -23.92 57.45 -14.31
N HIS A 234 -24.76 56.82 -15.15
CA HIS A 234 -25.14 57.34 -16.47
C HIS A 234 -26.28 56.55 -17.12
N SER A 235 -27.43 57.23 -17.26
CA SER A 235 -28.33 57.36 -18.43
C SER A 235 -28.72 56.16 -19.32
N VAL A 236 -30.04 55.90 -19.29
CA VAL A 236 -31.00 55.33 -20.27
C VAL A 236 -30.89 56.10 -21.62
N PRO A 237 -31.38 55.66 -22.84
CA PRO A 237 -32.59 54.86 -23.02
C PRO A 237 -32.77 53.89 -24.22
N GLU A 238 -33.81 53.05 -24.05
CA GLU A 238 -34.82 52.54 -25.01
C GLU A 238 -34.42 51.85 -26.33
N THR A 239 -35.08 50.72 -26.66
CA THR A 239 -36.12 50.65 -27.72
C THR A 239 -36.93 49.34 -27.58
N LYS A 240 -38.24 49.44 -27.86
CA LYS A 240 -39.32 48.45 -27.79
C LYS A 240 -39.49 47.66 -29.11
N GLU A 241 -40.22 46.54 -29.03
CA GLU A 241 -41.26 46.00 -29.98
C GLU A 241 -41.20 44.46 -30.02
N ALA A 242 -42.19 43.68 -29.58
CA ALA A 242 -43.61 43.53 -29.97
C ALA A 242 -43.83 42.36 -30.97
N GLU A 243 -44.19 41.20 -30.39
CA GLU A 243 -45.35 40.32 -30.66
C GLU A 243 -45.79 39.82 -32.08
N PRO A 244 -46.58 38.70 -32.15
CA PRO A 244 -46.59 37.65 -33.19
C PRO A 244 -47.78 37.80 -34.19
N PRO A 245 -48.16 36.83 -35.09
CA PRO A 245 -49.05 35.70 -34.69
C PRO A 245 -49.15 34.42 -35.61
N LYS A 246 -49.68 33.34 -35.02
CA LYS A 246 -50.72 32.35 -35.46
C LYS A 246 -50.74 31.75 -36.89
N GLN A 247 -50.92 30.41 -36.99
CA GLN A 247 -52.18 29.71 -37.40
C GLN A 247 -51.96 28.19 -37.61
N LYS A 248 -52.63 27.33 -36.82
CA LYS A 248 -53.83 26.50 -37.12
C LYS A 248 -53.63 25.33 -38.10
N ARG A 249 -53.85 24.10 -37.61
CA ARG A 249 -54.78 23.10 -38.19
C ARG A 249 -55.11 21.99 -37.16
N GLU A 250 -56.40 21.76 -36.98
CA GLU A 250 -57.06 20.67 -36.24
C GLU A 250 -57.15 19.38 -37.12
N PRO A 251 -57.98 18.36 -36.80
CA PRO A 251 -57.86 17.40 -35.70
C PRO A 251 -57.96 15.94 -36.21
N THR A 252 -57.46 14.97 -35.44
CA THR A 252 -57.94 13.58 -35.61
C THR A 252 -58.08 12.88 -34.26
N ARG A 253 -59.34 12.61 -33.93
CA ARG A 253 -59.76 11.66 -32.89
C ARG A 253 -59.18 10.28 -33.19
N HIS A 254 -58.62 9.60 -32.18
CA HIS A 254 -59.20 8.34 -31.70
C HIS A 254 -58.51 7.75 -30.45
N LYS A 255 -59.37 7.23 -29.57
CA LYS A 255 -59.18 6.12 -28.63
C LYS A 255 -58.41 6.40 -27.33
N THR A 256 -59.20 6.88 -26.37
CA THR A 256 -59.34 6.34 -25.00
C THR A 256 -58.49 5.10 -24.70
N THR A 257 -57.37 5.32 -24.02
CA THR A 257 -56.78 4.36 -23.10
C THR A 257 -56.66 5.06 -21.75
N LYS A 258 -57.33 4.50 -20.74
CA LYS A 258 -57.28 4.97 -19.35
C LYS A 258 -55.83 4.92 -18.88
N ARG A 259 -55.15 6.06 -18.89
CA ARG A 259 -53.91 6.24 -18.13
C ARG A 259 -54.29 6.31 -16.66
N PRO A 260 -53.68 5.49 -15.77
CA PRO A 260 -53.78 5.74 -14.35
C PRO A 260 -53.20 7.14 -14.13
N SER A 261 -54.00 7.99 -13.49
CA SER A 261 -53.56 9.29 -13.01
C SER A 261 -52.29 9.07 -12.19
N LYS A 262 -51.14 9.48 -12.74
CA LYS A 262 -49.97 9.74 -11.92
C LYS A 262 -50.41 10.85 -10.97
N SER A 263 -50.80 10.47 -9.75
CA SER A 263 -50.74 11.38 -8.63
C SER A 263 -49.30 11.87 -8.61
N LYS A 264 -49.11 13.15 -8.95
CA LYS A 264 -47.91 13.86 -8.55
C LYS A 264 -47.94 13.80 -7.02
N VAL A 265 -47.22 12.83 -6.46
CA VAL A 265 -46.76 12.91 -5.08
C VAL A 265 -45.86 14.14 -5.06
N LYS A 266 -46.43 15.30 -4.77
CA LYS A 266 -45.70 16.42 -4.20
C LYS A 266 -45.33 15.93 -2.80
N THR A 267 -44.19 15.28 -2.66
CA THR A 267 -43.49 15.22 -1.38
C THR A 267 -43.08 16.64 -1.07
N SER A 268 -43.96 17.42 -0.46
CA SER A 268 -43.54 18.57 0.34
C SER A 268 -42.89 18.00 1.59
N SER A 269 -41.64 17.55 1.49
CA SER A 269 -40.85 17.21 2.68
C SER A 269 -40.76 18.49 3.50
N ASN A 270 -41.38 18.46 4.68
CA ASN A 270 -41.28 19.57 5.61
C ASN A 270 -39.90 19.49 6.27
N PHE A 271 -38.89 20.05 5.60
CA PHE A 271 -37.48 19.95 5.99
C PHE A 271 -37.24 20.36 7.45
N GLU A 272 -38.02 21.29 7.97
CA GLU A 272 -37.94 21.73 9.36
C GLU A 272 -38.40 20.63 10.33
N ALA A 273 -39.43 19.86 9.99
CA ALA A 273 -39.86 18.71 10.76
C ALA A 273 -38.80 17.59 10.74
N ASP A 274 -38.20 17.32 9.57
CA ASP A 274 -37.12 16.34 9.42
C ASP A 274 -35.89 16.71 10.27
N LEU A 275 -35.54 18.00 10.31
CA LEU A 275 -34.45 18.50 11.15
C LEU A 275 -34.77 18.41 12.64
N LEU A 276 -35.98 18.76 13.06
CA LEU A 276 -36.39 18.64 14.46
C LEU A 276 -36.40 17.18 14.91
N GLU A 277 -36.84 16.25 14.05
CA GLU A 277 -36.75 14.82 14.30
C GLU A 277 -35.30 14.36 14.46
N ALA A 278 -34.40 14.82 13.59
CA ALA A 278 -32.98 14.49 13.67
C ALA A 278 -32.32 15.04 14.97
N ILE A 279 -32.68 16.25 15.40
CA ILE A 279 -32.23 16.82 16.68
C ILE A 279 -32.73 15.97 17.86
N ALA A 280 -34.02 15.58 17.84
CA ALA A 280 -34.59 14.76 18.89
C ALA A 280 -33.90 13.38 18.98
N LYS A 281 -33.66 12.74 17.83
CA LYS A 281 -32.88 11.49 17.74
C LYS A 281 -31.47 11.66 18.29
N PHE A 282 -30.76 12.73 17.91
CA PHE A 282 -29.42 13.00 18.44
C PHE A 282 -29.40 13.10 19.97
N ASN A 283 -30.32 13.85 20.56
CA ASN A 283 -30.40 14.03 22.02
C ASN A 283 -30.64 12.71 22.78
N ILE A 284 -31.26 11.72 22.13
CA ILE A 284 -31.40 10.36 22.68
C ILE A 284 -30.06 9.63 22.63
N LEU A 285 -29.39 9.64 21.46
CA LEU A 285 -28.10 8.98 21.27
C LEU A 285 -26.96 9.61 22.09
N GLU A 286 -27.07 10.89 22.44
CA GLU A 286 -26.10 11.56 23.32
C GLU A 286 -26.09 10.95 24.74
N LYS A 287 -27.21 10.36 25.17
CA LYS A 287 -27.39 9.83 26.53
C LYS A 287 -27.17 8.32 26.64
N ASP A 288 -27.08 7.60 25.53
CA ASP A 288 -27.02 6.13 25.48
C ASP A 288 -25.91 5.69 24.51
N ASP A 289 -24.73 5.34 25.06
CA ASP A 289 -23.57 4.91 24.28
C ASP A 289 -23.85 3.62 23.46
N ILE A 290 -24.72 2.73 23.96
CA ILE A 290 -25.03 1.46 23.30
C ILE A 290 -25.86 1.71 22.04
N LYS A 291 -26.94 2.48 22.16
CA LYS A 291 -27.75 2.88 20.99
C LYS A 291 -26.97 3.78 20.04
N ALA A 292 -26.12 4.66 20.57
CA ALA A 292 -25.28 5.50 19.73
C ALA A 292 -24.37 4.66 18.81
N ALA A 293 -23.83 3.54 19.29
CA ALA A 293 -22.95 2.68 18.50
C ALA A 293 -23.64 2.02 17.31
N SER A 294 -24.95 1.79 17.40
CA SER A 294 -25.74 1.22 16.31
C SER A 294 -26.37 2.26 15.38
N GLU A 295 -26.78 3.43 15.89
CA GLU A 295 -27.70 4.33 15.16
C GLU A 295 -27.07 5.65 14.71
N ILE A 296 -25.89 6.03 15.22
CA ILE A 296 -25.30 7.35 14.91
C ILE A 296 -24.89 7.49 13.44
N CYS A 297 -24.54 6.39 12.77
CA CYS A 297 -24.23 6.37 11.34
C CYS A 297 -25.48 6.61 10.50
N ASP A 298 -26.62 6.03 10.88
CA ASP A 298 -27.90 6.25 10.20
C ASP A 298 -28.35 7.69 10.37
N LEU A 299 -28.20 8.24 11.57
CA LEU A 299 -28.46 9.65 11.82
C LEU A 299 -27.52 10.55 11.00
N TYR A 300 -26.23 10.22 10.91
CA TYR A 300 -25.28 10.96 10.08
C TYR A 300 -25.68 10.93 8.60
N ALA A 301 -26.09 9.77 8.06
CA ALA A 301 -26.57 9.63 6.70
C ALA A 301 -27.87 10.42 6.47
N TYR A 302 -28.80 10.38 7.44
CA TYR A 302 -30.07 11.09 7.39
C TYR A 302 -29.88 12.61 7.41
N VAL A 303 -29.03 13.15 8.31
CA VAL A 303 -28.76 14.59 8.35
C VAL A 303 -28.04 15.05 7.07
N ASN A 304 -27.15 14.23 6.52
CA ASN A 304 -26.52 14.51 5.22
C ASN A 304 -27.54 14.51 4.06
N SER A 305 -28.58 13.66 4.10
CA SER A 305 -29.63 13.66 3.07
C SER A 305 -30.53 14.89 3.17
N ILE A 306 -30.86 15.33 4.39
CA ILE A 306 -31.56 16.61 4.63
C ILE A 306 -30.76 17.77 4.02
N SER A 307 -29.43 17.77 4.23
CA SER A 307 -28.53 18.79 3.65
C SER A 307 -28.53 18.76 2.12
N LEU A 308 -28.43 17.59 1.48
CA LEU A 308 -28.40 17.47 0.01
C LEU A 308 -29.73 17.87 -0.65
N LEU A 309 -30.86 17.63 0.01
CA LEU A 309 -32.17 17.99 -0.50
C LEU A 309 -32.45 19.50 -0.34
N SER A 310 -31.80 20.16 0.62
CA SER A 310 -31.90 21.60 0.83
C SER A 310 -31.22 22.45 -0.26
N ASP A 311 -30.20 21.90 -0.95
CA ASP A 311 -29.50 22.58 -2.07
C ASP A 311 -30.39 22.86 -3.29
N ASN A 312 -31.54 22.18 -3.41
CA ASN A 312 -32.47 22.32 -4.55
C ASN A 312 -33.64 23.27 -4.27
N ASN A 313 -33.75 23.86 -3.08
CA ASN A 313 -34.88 24.71 -2.69
C ASN A 313 -34.44 26.15 -2.38
N THR A 314 -35.14 27.11 -3.00
CA THR A 314 -34.88 28.55 -2.87
C THR A 314 -35.50 29.20 -1.63
N GLU A 315 -36.38 28.49 -0.90
CA GLU A 315 -37.10 29.00 0.28
C GLU A 315 -36.81 28.13 1.51
N LEU A 316 -35.62 28.27 2.09
CA LEU A 316 -35.27 27.61 3.35
C LEU A 316 -35.59 28.52 4.55
N PRO A 317 -36.10 27.96 5.68
CA PRO A 317 -36.31 28.72 6.90
C PRO A 317 -35.02 29.40 7.39
N LYS A 318 -35.16 30.58 7.99
CA LYS A 318 -34.03 31.37 8.50
C LYS A 318 -33.28 30.58 9.57
N GLY A 319 -31.98 30.37 9.37
CA GLY A 319 -31.13 29.61 10.30
C GLY A 319 -31.23 28.09 10.17
N PHE A 320 -32.02 27.56 9.23
CA PHE A 320 -32.14 26.13 8.95
C PHE A 320 -30.77 25.48 8.72
N ILE A 321 -29.99 26.05 7.80
CA ILE A 321 -28.61 25.59 7.52
C ILE A 321 -27.77 25.65 8.79
N ALA A 322 -27.80 26.74 9.56
CA ALA A 322 -27.03 26.84 10.80
C ALA A 322 -27.38 25.75 11.83
N ASN A 323 -28.63 25.31 11.90
CA ASN A 323 -29.07 24.23 12.79
C ASN A 323 -28.67 22.85 12.28
N VAL A 324 -28.80 22.57 10.97
CA VAL A 324 -28.26 21.35 10.34
C VAL A 324 -26.76 21.26 10.61
N ASN A 325 -26.06 22.39 10.47
CA ASN A 325 -24.62 22.50 10.67
C ASN A 325 -24.21 22.16 12.09
N LYS A 326 -24.91 22.75 13.06
CA LYS A 326 -24.68 22.47 14.48
C LYS A 326 -24.90 20.99 14.78
N LEU A 327 -25.98 20.41 14.25
CA LEU A 327 -26.30 19.00 14.45
C LEU A 327 -25.25 18.07 13.85
N GLN A 328 -24.77 18.34 12.63
CA GLN A 328 -23.69 17.55 12.01
C GLN A 328 -22.41 17.62 12.82
N LEU A 329 -22.01 18.81 13.31
CA LEU A 329 -20.84 18.95 14.17
C LEU A 329 -20.99 18.16 15.47
N GLN A 330 -22.19 18.18 16.07
CA GLN A 330 -22.48 17.41 17.27
C GLN A 330 -22.43 15.89 17.00
N ILE A 331 -22.99 15.43 15.87
CA ILE A 331 -22.89 14.03 15.42
C ILE A 331 -21.44 13.64 15.15
N ASP A 332 -20.66 14.49 14.47
CA ASP A 332 -19.24 14.24 14.19
C ASP A 332 -18.42 14.13 15.47
N HIS A 333 -18.62 15.05 16.42
CA HIS A 333 -17.95 15.02 17.70
C HIS A 333 -18.31 13.76 18.50
N ARG A 334 -19.61 13.43 18.57
CA ARG A 334 -20.11 12.26 19.29
C ARG A 334 -19.66 10.96 18.64
N GLY A 335 -19.73 10.84 17.31
CA GLY A 335 -19.27 9.69 16.55
C GLY A 335 -17.76 9.48 16.67
N THR A 336 -16.97 10.56 16.66
CA THR A 336 -15.52 10.51 16.90
C THR A 336 -15.22 10.05 18.33
N TYR A 337 -15.88 10.62 19.33
CA TYR A 337 -15.73 10.21 20.72
C TYR A 337 -16.06 8.72 20.90
N LEU A 338 -17.19 8.28 20.33
CA LEU A 338 -17.64 6.90 20.43
C LEU A 338 -16.65 5.94 19.77
N LEU A 339 -16.14 6.28 18.58
CA LEU A 339 -15.10 5.50 17.90
C LEU A 339 -13.86 5.35 18.80
N LEU A 340 -13.33 6.44 19.35
CA LEU A 340 -12.15 6.40 20.23
C LEU A 340 -12.42 5.62 21.53
N SER A 341 -13.61 5.75 22.10
CA SER A 341 -14.04 5.02 23.29
C SER A 341 -14.10 3.51 23.02
N LEU A 342 -14.74 3.09 21.92
CA LEU A 342 -14.84 1.68 21.52
C LEU A 342 -13.46 1.06 21.28
N LEU A 343 -12.54 1.81 20.64
CA LEU A 343 -11.16 1.37 20.45
C LEU A 343 -10.42 1.19 21.78
N THR A 344 -10.60 2.12 22.72
CA THR A 344 -10.01 2.04 24.06
C THR A 344 -10.56 0.85 24.85
N GLN A 345 -11.84 0.51 24.66
CA GLN A 345 -12.51 -0.63 25.28
C GLN A 345 -12.30 -1.96 24.54
N ARG A 346 -11.46 -1.99 23.49
CA ARG A 346 -11.23 -3.17 22.61
C ARG A 346 -12.50 -3.72 21.93
N GLN A 347 -13.54 -2.89 21.77
CA GLN A 347 -14.77 -3.26 21.08
C GLN A 347 -14.63 -3.04 19.57
N PHE A 348 -13.69 -3.77 18.95
CA PHE A 348 -13.34 -3.57 17.55
C PHE A 348 -14.50 -3.85 16.60
N GLU A 349 -15.31 -4.89 16.82
CA GLU A 349 -16.46 -5.20 15.97
C GLU A 349 -17.48 -4.04 15.90
N SER A 350 -17.74 -3.39 17.03
CA SER A 350 -18.59 -2.20 17.08
C SER A 350 -17.91 -0.99 16.43
N ALA A 351 -16.59 -0.82 16.61
CA ALA A 351 -15.86 0.26 15.96
C ALA A 351 -15.84 0.13 14.41
N LYS A 352 -15.94 -1.09 13.87
CA LYS A 352 -16.02 -1.33 12.41
C LYS A 352 -17.26 -0.68 11.78
N THR A 353 -18.40 -0.63 12.51
CA THR A 353 -19.66 -0.10 11.98
C THR A 353 -19.62 1.42 11.80
N LEU A 354 -18.76 2.11 12.56
CA LEU A 354 -18.57 3.56 12.55
C LEU A 354 -17.76 4.09 11.34
N SER A 355 -17.97 3.49 10.16
CA SER A 355 -17.25 3.82 8.92
C SER A 355 -17.24 5.30 8.51
N PRO A 356 -18.29 6.11 8.74
CA PRO A 356 -18.25 7.54 8.39
C PRO A 356 -17.20 8.33 9.18
N PHE A 357 -16.73 7.79 10.30
CA PHE A 357 -15.78 8.45 11.21
C PHE A 357 -14.36 7.90 11.11
N HIS A 358 -14.11 6.85 10.32
CA HIS A 358 -12.77 6.25 10.16
C HIS A 358 -11.72 7.22 9.59
N TYR A 359 -12.14 8.29 8.89
CA TYR A 359 -11.24 9.35 8.45
C TYR A 359 -10.56 10.13 9.60
N LYS A 360 -11.10 10.00 10.83
CA LYS A 360 -10.55 10.56 12.07
C LYS A 360 -9.48 9.68 12.72
N LEU A 361 -9.26 8.46 12.24
CA LEU A 361 -8.15 7.62 12.68
C LEU A 361 -6.85 8.34 12.28
N ASP A 362 -6.11 8.83 13.27
CA ASP A 362 -4.90 9.62 13.07
C ASP A 362 -3.61 8.81 13.34
N GLU A 363 -2.49 9.36 12.89
CA GLU A 363 -1.17 8.77 13.08
C GLU A 363 -0.82 8.53 14.57
N LYS A 364 -1.43 9.27 15.51
CA LYS A 364 -1.15 9.11 16.93
C LYS A 364 -1.67 7.77 17.44
N LEU A 365 -2.78 7.26 16.90
CA LEU A 365 -3.31 5.95 17.25
C LEU A 365 -2.37 4.81 16.80
N ILE A 366 -1.73 4.95 15.62
CA ILE A 366 -0.71 3.99 15.16
C ILE A 366 0.49 4.02 16.10
N VAL A 367 0.96 5.21 16.47
CA VAL A 367 2.05 5.38 17.44
C VAL A 367 1.69 4.74 18.77
N GLN A 368 0.50 5.00 19.30
CA GLN A 368 0.00 4.41 20.53
C GLN A 368 -0.03 2.87 20.44
N ALA A 369 -0.55 2.31 19.35
CA ALA A 369 -0.60 0.86 19.15
C ALA A 369 0.81 0.25 19.17
N LEU A 370 1.78 0.89 18.53
CA LEU A 370 3.18 0.45 18.50
C LEU A 370 3.88 0.61 19.86
N GLU A 371 3.68 1.72 20.57
CA GLU A 371 4.21 1.93 21.93
C GLU A 371 3.66 0.87 22.91
N GLN A 372 2.35 0.60 22.81
CA GLN A 372 1.67 -0.39 23.64
C GLN A 372 1.90 -1.84 23.17
N ALA A 373 2.54 -2.05 22.02
CA ALA A 373 2.65 -3.34 21.33
C ALA A 373 1.29 -4.04 21.16
N ASP A 374 0.25 -3.24 20.94
CA ASP A 374 -1.12 -3.68 20.76
C ASP A 374 -1.36 -4.04 19.30
N ALA A 375 -1.21 -5.33 18.99
CA ALA A 375 -1.37 -5.84 17.63
C ALA A 375 -2.83 -5.78 17.15
N GLU A 376 -3.82 -5.89 18.03
CA GLU A 376 -5.25 -5.85 17.67
C GLU A 376 -5.67 -4.44 17.26
N LEU A 377 -5.25 -3.45 18.05
CA LEU A 377 -5.47 -2.04 17.71
C LEU A 377 -4.77 -1.69 16.40
N LEU A 378 -3.53 -2.14 16.21
CA LEU A 378 -2.79 -1.94 14.96
C LEU A 378 -3.52 -2.56 13.76
N ASP A 379 -4.03 -3.80 13.90
CA ASP A 379 -4.74 -4.51 12.83
C ASP A 379 -6.02 -3.77 12.41
N PHE A 380 -6.77 -3.26 13.39
CA PHE A 380 -7.94 -2.43 13.14
C PHE A 380 -7.55 -1.15 12.39
N LEU A 381 -6.55 -0.42 12.87
CA LEU A 381 -6.12 0.85 12.27
C LEU A 381 -5.65 0.68 10.83
N LEU A 382 -4.92 -0.39 10.52
CA LEU A 382 -4.46 -0.67 9.15
C LEU A 382 -5.56 -1.19 8.23
N SER A 383 -6.59 -1.83 8.78
CA SER A 383 -7.75 -2.30 8.01
C SER A 383 -8.68 -1.16 7.59
N TYR A 384 -8.89 -0.18 8.46
CA TYR A 384 -9.92 0.86 8.28
C TYR A 384 -9.36 2.27 8.09
N GLY A 385 -8.09 2.51 8.43
CA GLY A 385 -7.41 3.78 8.20
C GLY A 385 -6.69 3.84 6.86
N GLU A 386 -6.48 5.07 6.35
CA GLU A 386 -5.69 5.32 5.14
C GLU A 386 -4.20 5.54 5.52
N TYR A 387 -3.47 4.47 5.87
CA TYR A 387 -2.05 4.51 6.23
C TYR A 387 -1.14 3.89 5.14
N THR A 388 0.08 4.42 4.99
CA THR A 388 1.12 3.85 4.12
C THR A 388 2.25 3.24 4.95
N LEU A 389 2.41 1.92 4.91
CA LEU A 389 3.25 1.17 5.87
C LEU A 389 4.77 1.27 5.63
N ASP A 390 5.21 1.16 4.39
CA ASP A 390 6.64 0.97 4.09
C ASP A 390 7.45 2.26 4.12
N ASN A 391 6.78 3.40 3.97
CA ASN A 391 7.40 4.66 3.57
C ASN A 391 6.94 5.86 4.39
N GLN A 392 6.23 5.63 5.49
CA GLN A 392 5.84 6.68 6.42
C GLN A 392 6.74 6.64 7.66
N PRO A 393 7.60 7.66 7.85
CA PRO A 393 8.39 7.74 9.06
C PRO A 393 7.48 8.00 10.26
N ILE A 394 7.77 7.32 11.35
CA ILE A 394 7.02 7.45 12.60
C ILE A 394 7.92 8.08 13.66
N ARG A 395 7.33 8.87 14.56
CA ARG A 395 8.04 9.51 15.65
C ARG A 395 7.49 9.00 16.98
N ILE A 396 8.36 8.34 17.75
CA ILE A 396 8.04 7.71 19.04
C ILE A 396 9.12 8.16 20.02
N ASP A 397 8.72 8.67 21.20
CA ASP A 397 9.63 9.19 22.23
C ASP A 397 10.70 10.17 21.70
N GLY A 398 10.32 11.03 20.74
CA GLY A 398 11.21 12.01 20.14
C GLY A 398 12.15 11.46 19.06
N GLN A 399 12.32 10.14 18.95
CA GLN A 399 13.11 9.48 17.91
C GLN A 399 12.28 9.25 16.64
N THR A 400 12.87 9.51 15.47
CA THR A 400 12.24 9.27 14.17
C THR A 400 12.75 7.97 13.57
N TYR A 401 11.84 7.05 13.27
CA TYR A 401 12.09 5.79 12.59
C TYR A 401 11.64 5.89 11.13
N LYS A 402 12.35 5.21 10.22
CA LYS A 402 12.02 5.23 8.78
C LYS A 402 10.64 4.65 8.46
N SER A 403 10.20 3.64 9.22
CA SER A 403 8.86 3.05 9.13
C SER A 403 8.48 2.30 10.41
N ALA A 404 7.23 1.82 10.50
CA ALA A 404 6.77 0.96 11.60
C ALA A 404 7.57 -0.34 11.73
N VAL A 405 8.01 -0.93 10.60
CA VAL A 405 8.87 -2.12 10.59
C VAL A 405 10.21 -1.83 11.28
N HIS A 406 10.79 -0.65 11.03
CA HIS A 406 12.05 -0.25 11.66
C HIS A 406 11.91 -0.10 13.18
N TYR A 407 10.77 0.42 13.66
CA TYR A 407 10.50 0.51 15.08
C TYR A 407 10.33 -0.87 15.74
N CYS A 408 9.56 -1.76 15.12
CA CYS A 408 9.44 -3.14 15.61
C CYS A 408 10.82 -3.80 15.71
N PHE A 409 11.68 -3.60 14.71
CA PHE A 409 13.04 -4.14 14.68
C PHE A 409 13.96 -3.54 15.75
N SER A 410 13.95 -2.21 15.95
CA SER A 410 14.79 -1.57 16.98
C SER A 410 14.35 -1.88 18.41
N THR A 411 13.06 -2.16 18.62
CA THR A 411 12.45 -2.30 19.95
C THR A 411 12.28 -3.76 20.37
N CYS A 412 12.44 -4.73 19.46
CA CYS A 412 12.18 -6.15 19.73
C CYS A 412 13.03 -6.75 20.86
N GLN A 413 14.17 -6.14 21.21
CA GLN A 413 15.01 -6.56 22.34
C GLN A 413 14.48 -6.07 23.69
N LYS A 414 13.72 -4.96 23.69
CA LYS A 414 13.15 -4.37 24.92
C LYS A 414 11.74 -4.87 25.19
N LYS A 415 10.98 -5.17 24.14
CA LYS A 415 9.57 -5.54 24.20
C LYS A 415 9.22 -6.54 23.10
N SER A 416 8.27 -7.44 23.36
CA SER A 416 7.76 -8.35 22.34
C SER A 416 7.04 -7.58 21.24
N MET A 417 7.70 -7.43 20.09
CA MET A 417 7.17 -6.74 18.92
C MET A 417 6.75 -7.70 17.79
N ALA A 418 6.92 -9.01 17.98
CA ALA A 418 6.58 -10.00 16.96
C ALA A 418 5.10 -9.96 16.52
N PRO A 419 4.10 -9.83 17.43
CA PRO A 419 2.69 -9.73 17.02
C PRO A 419 2.42 -8.48 16.17
N CYS A 420 3.00 -7.33 16.55
CA CYS A 420 2.87 -6.10 15.77
C CYS A 420 3.52 -6.23 14.39
N LEU A 421 4.72 -6.83 14.30
CA LEU A 421 5.37 -7.07 13.02
C LEU A 421 4.57 -8.04 12.14
N SER A 422 3.97 -9.07 12.74
CA SER A 422 3.11 -10.03 12.01
C SER A 422 1.93 -9.31 11.36
N VAL A 423 1.27 -8.42 12.10
CA VAL A 423 0.19 -7.58 11.57
C VAL A 423 0.68 -6.67 10.45
N LEU A 424 1.84 -6.02 10.61
CA LEU A 424 2.43 -5.19 9.55
C LEU A 424 2.68 -5.99 8.26
N ILE A 425 3.27 -7.19 8.36
CA ILE A 425 3.53 -8.07 7.20
C ILE A 425 2.21 -8.47 6.53
N ARG A 426 1.18 -8.82 7.31
CA ARG A 426 -0.15 -9.20 6.80
C ARG A 426 -0.80 -8.07 5.99
N HIS A 427 -0.62 -6.82 6.44
CA HIS A 427 -1.10 -5.63 5.72
C HIS A 427 -0.20 -5.19 4.57
N GLY A 428 0.89 -5.92 4.32
CA GLY A 428 1.74 -5.75 3.15
C GLY A 428 3.05 -5.03 3.41
N ALA A 429 3.43 -4.78 4.67
CA ALA A 429 4.70 -4.14 4.97
C ALA A 429 5.89 -5.04 4.59
N SER A 430 6.90 -4.46 3.97
CA SER A 430 8.10 -5.17 3.55
C SER A 430 9.12 -5.24 4.67
N ILE A 431 9.59 -6.45 4.98
CA ILE A 431 10.77 -6.69 5.84
C ILE A 431 12.09 -6.72 5.05
N LEU A 432 12.02 -6.54 3.72
CA LEU A 432 13.20 -6.43 2.86
C LEU A 432 13.78 -5.01 2.82
N VAL A 433 13.21 -4.09 3.61
CA VAL A 433 13.73 -2.74 3.79
C VAL A 433 15.11 -2.77 4.48
N LYS A 434 15.96 -1.80 4.12
CA LYS A 434 17.32 -1.68 4.64
C LYS A 434 17.34 -1.22 6.10
N GLY A 435 18.00 -1.98 6.96
CA GLY A 435 18.26 -1.64 8.35
C GLY A 435 19.27 -0.52 8.53
N THR A 436 19.79 -0.37 9.75
CA THR A 436 20.81 0.65 10.08
C THR A 436 22.20 0.34 9.51
N ASN A 437 22.44 -0.91 9.14
CA ASN A 437 23.67 -1.42 8.54
C ASN A 437 23.57 -1.56 7.01
N ASP A 438 22.56 -0.94 6.40
CA ASP A 438 22.21 -1.02 4.97
C ASP A 438 21.87 -2.42 4.42
N LEU A 439 21.92 -3.45 5.27
CA LEU A 439 21.45 -4.81 4.96
C LEU A 439 19.93 -4.92 5.19
N PRO A 440 19.22 -5.79 4.45
CA PRO A 440 17.80 -6.01 4.67
C PRO A 440 17.50 -6.49 6.10
N ILE A 441 16.44 -5.95 6.74
CA ILE A 441 16.01 -6.38 8.09
C ILE A 441 15.76 -7.90 8.15
N ALA A 442 15.15 -8.44 7.10
CA ALA A 442 14.94 -9.88 6.92
C ALA A 442 16.23 -10.69 7.07
N HIS A 443 17.36 -10.21 6.54
CA HIS A 443 18.64 -10.91 6.66
C HIS A 443 19.04 -11.04 8.14
N THR A 444 19.00 -9.93 8.90
CA THR A 444 19.37 -9.94 10.31
C THR A 444 18.46 -10.85 11.14
N ILE A 445 17.15 -10.87 10.86
CA ILE A 445 16.22 -11.76 11.55
C ILE A 445 16.57 -13.23 11.30
N LEU A 446 16.92 -13.60 10.05
CA LEU A 446 17.21 -14.98 9.66
C LEU A 446 18.63 -15.44 10.05
N SER A 447 19.60 -14.54 10.07
CA SER A 447 20.99 -14.88 10.41
C SER A 447 21.26 -14.92 11.92
N THR A 448 20.38 -14.33 12.74
CA THR A 448 20.54 -14.32 14.19
C THR A 448 19.81 -15.50 14.82
N PRO A 449 20.52 -16.41 15.54
CA PRO A 449 19.89 -17.51 16.23
C PRO A 449 18.80 -17.02 17.19
N LYS A 450 17.60 -17.63 17.13
CA LYS A 450 16.44 -17.33 18.00
C LYS A 450 16.07 -15.83 18.04
N HIS A 451 16.14 -15.14 16.90
CA HIS A 451 15.78 -13.72 16.82
C HIS A 451 14.33 -13.48 17.31
N PRO A 452 14.06 -12.47 18.20
CA PRO A 452 12.73 -12.24 18.78
C PRO A 452 11.59 -12.00 17.78
N LEU A 453 11.93 -11.55 16.56
CA LEU A 453 10.98 -11.29 15.47
C LEU A 453 10.75 -12.48 14.52
N LEU A 454 11.48 -13.59 14.68
CA LEU A 454 11.29 -14.78 13.86
C LEU A 454 9.83 -15.32 13.90
N PRO A 455 9.13 -15.32 15.05
CA PRO A 455 7.72 -15.74 15.08
C PRO A 455 6.81 -14.96 14.14
N ALA A 456 7.10 -13.69 13.87
CA ALA A 456 6.31 -12.88 12.93
C ALA A 456 6.42 -13.38 11.49
N LEU A 457 7.61 -13.85 11.09
CA LEU A 457 7.83 -14.48 9.78
C LEU A 457 7.16 -15.86 9.73
N GLU A 458 7.20 -16.61 10.84
CA GLU A 458 6.53 -17.91 10.94
C GLU A 458 5.00 -17.79 10.80
N GLU A 459 4.37 -16.78 11.41
CA GLU A 459 2.94 -16.51 11.23
C GLU A 459 2.57 -16.09 9.80
N ASN A 460 3.53 -15.50 9.08
CA ASN A 460 3.37 -15.04 7.70
C ASN A 460 4.21 -15.89 6.72
N LYS A 461 4.32 -17.19 6.99
CA LYS A 461 5.13 -18.14 6.21
C LYS A 461 4.89 -18.03 4.71
N SER A 462 3.62 -17.94 4.28
CA SER A 462 3.24 -17.93 2.87
C SER A 462 3.82 -16.74 2.08
N SER A 463 3.98 -15.57 2.72
CA SER A 463 4.58 -14.38 2.09
C SER A 463 6.08 -14.23 2.37
N THR A 464 6.63 -14.99 3.32
CA THR A 464 8.03 -14.91 3.76
C THR A 464 8.76 -16.25 3.62
N LEU A 465 8.78 -17.10 4.65
CA LEU A 465 9.64 -18.29 4.74
C LEU A 465 9.31 -19.41 3.74
N GLN A 466 8.10 -19.40 3.16
CA GLN A 466 7.67 -20.32 2.09
C GLN A 466 7.52 -19.60 0.75
N SER A 467 7.96 -18.33 0.67
CA SER A 467 7.93 -17.53 -0.54
C SER A 467 9.29 -17.59 -1.23
N ARG A 468 9.35 -18.23 -2.41
CA ARG A 468 10.52 -18.17 -3.29
C ARG A 468 10.92 -16.72 -3.55
N TYR A 469 9.92 -15.91 -3.92
CA TYR A 469 10.10 -14.50 -4.24
C TYR A 469 10.79 -13.75 -3.10
N PHE A 470 10.43 -14.03 -1.84
CA PHE A 470 11.08 -13.43 -0.68
C PHE A 470 12.59 -13.73 -0.63
N TYR A 471 12.98 -15.00 -0.78
CA TYR A 471 14.41 -15.38 -0.77
C TYR A 471 15.18 -14.89 -1.99
N THR A 472 14.59 -14.90 -3.19
CA THR A 472 15.27 -14.36 -4.38
C THR A 472 15.55 -12.87 -4.20
N GLN A 473 14.55 -12.10 -3.73
CA GLN A 473 14.72 -10.67 -3.48
C GLN A 473 15.75 -10.41 -2.38
N LEU A 474 15.73 -11.18 -1.30
CA LEU A 474 16.71 -11.06 -0.22
C LEU A 474 18.14 -11.30 -0.73
N ALA A 475 18.35 -12.37 -1.51
CA ALA A 475 19.65 -12.69 -2.10
C ALA A 475 20.13 -11.58 -3.05
N ASN A 476 19.25 -11.04 -3.88
CA ASN A 476 19.59 -9.97 -4.82
C ASN A 476 19.95 -8.67 -4.09
N LEU A 477 19.17 -8.28 -3.07
CA LEU A 477 19.47 -7.09 -2.25
C LEU A 477 20.81 -7.21 -1.54
N MET A 478 21.15 -8.40 -1.04
CA MET A 478 22.44 -8.66 -0.41
C MET A 478 23.58 -8.68 -1.42
N GLN A 479 23.38 -9.22 -2.63
CA GLN A 479 24.37 -9.15 -3.71
C GLN A 479 24.65 -7.69 -4.08
N ASN A 480 23.60 -6.89 -4.27
CA ASN A 480 23.73 -5.48 -4.57
C ASN A 480 24.46 -4.72 -3.46
N PHE A 481 24.26 -5.09 -2.20
CA PHE A 481 25.03 -4.53 -1.08
C PHE A 481 26.53 -4.81 -1.24
N LEU A 482 26.92 -6.05 -1.55
CA LEU A 482 28.32 -6.42 -1.79
C LEU A 482 28.92 -5.73 -3.02
N ASP A 483 28.12 -5.51 -4.06
CA ASP A 483 28.59 -4.89 -5.30
C ASP A 483 28.78 -3.36 -5.17
N THR A 484 28.14 -2.74 -4.17
CA THR A 484 28.11 -1.28 -3.99
C THR A 484 28.89 -0.77 -2.78
N HIS A 485 29.24 -1.64 -1.83
CA HIS A 485 29.96 -1.26 -0.62
C HIS A 485 31.32 -1.94 -0.59
N ASP A 486 32.31 -1.22 -0.07
CA ASP A 486 33.60 -1.81 0.27
C ASP A 486 33.46 -2.53 1.61
N VAL A 487 33.62 -3.86 1.58
CA VAL A 487 33.39 -4.75 2.72
C VAL A 487 34.64 -5.62 2.88
N ASP A 488 35.08 -5.81 4.12
CA ASP A 488 36.22 -6.69 4.41
C ASP A 488 35.98 -8.12 3.92
N GLU A 489 37.07 -8.81 3.57
CA GLU A 489 37.00 -10.13 2.91
C GLU A 489 36.35 -11.20 3.79
N GLU A 490 36.48 -11.13 5.13
CA GLU A 490 35.82 -12.06 6.04
C GLU A 490 34.30 -11.89 6.01
N ARG A 491 33.83 -10.65 6.14
CA ARG A 491 32.40 -10.33 6.10
C ARG A 491 31.81 -10.57 4.72
N LYS A 492 32.56 -10.30 3.65
CA LYS A 492 32.17 -10.62 2.27
C LYS A 492 32.00 -12.12 2.08
N LYS A 493 32.91 -12.95 2.58
CA LYS A 493 32.79 -14.42 2.55
C LYS A 493 31.56 -14.90 3.31
N ALA A 494 31.30 -14.36 4.51
CA ALA A 494 30.12 -14.70 5.30
C ALA A 494 28.81 -14.32 4.60
N LEU A 495 28.72 -13.09 4.06
CA LEU A 495 27.55 -12.63 3.31
C LEU A 495 27.33 -13.45 2.03
N THR A 496 28.40 -13.82 1.33
CA THR A 496 28.32 -14.68 0.14
C THR A 496 27.73 -16.05 0.49
N LYS A 497 28.16 -16.67 1.60
CA LYS A 497 27.58 -17.92 2.09
C LYS A 497 26.07 -17.80 2.38
N HIS A 498 25.65 -16.69 2.99
CA HIS A 498 24.22 -16.43 3.22
C HIS A 498 23.44 -16.24 1.91
N ILE A 499 23.98 -15.48 0.96
CA ILE A 499 23.37 -15.29 -0.37
C ILE A 499 23.18 -16.63 -1.07
N GLU A 500 24.19 -17.50 -1.07
CA GLU A 500 24.10 -18.85 -1.62
C GLU A 500 23.04 -19.69 -0.91
N SER A 501 22.99 -19.64 0.42
CA SER A 501 21.96 -20.31 1.20
C SER A 501 20.55 -19.86 0.78
N TYR A 502 20.31 -18.54 0.65
CA TYR A 502 19.01 -18.02 0.23
C TYR A 502 18.66 -18.40 -1.22
N ARG A 503 19.63 -18.37 -2.14
CA ARG A 503 19.43 -18.84 -3.52
C ARG A 503 19.09 -20.33 -3.57
N ASN A 504 19.73 -21.15 -2.73
CA ASN A 504 19.44 -22.57 -2.62
C ASN A 504 18.05 -22.82 -2.05
N THR A 505 17.63 -22.07 -1.02
CA THR A 505 16.26 -22.14 -0.48
C THR A 505 15.22 -21.69 -1.51
N ALA A 506 15.47 -20.62 -2.26
CA ALA A 506 14.59 -20.22 -3.35
C ALA A 506 14.45 -21.34 -4.39
N THR A 507 15.57 -21.95 -4.78
CA THR A 507 15.59 -23.06 -5.74
C THR A 507 14.83 -24.28 -5.23
N SER A 508 15.03 -24.66 -3.96
CA SER A 508 14.33 -25.81 -3.36
C SER A 508 12.81 -25.60 -3.31
N LEU A 509 12.35 -24.36 -3.09
CA LEU A 509 10.93 -24.02 -3.12
C LEU A 509 10.31 -24.18 -4.52
N ILE A 510 11.02 -23.81 -5.60
CA ILE A 510 10.59 -24.08 -6.99
C ILE A 510 10.37 -25.57 -7.20
N LEU A 511 11.39 -26.34 -6.82
CA LEU A 511 11.42 -27.77 -7.02
C LEU A 511 10.31 -28.45 -6.20
N SER A 512 10.07 -27.98 -4.97
CA SER A 512 8.95 -28.47 -4.14
C SER A 512 7.59 -28.26 -4.80
N ARG A 513 7.36 -27.12 -5.48
CA ARG A 513 6.12 -26.81 -6.20
C ARG A 513 5.96 -27.62 -7.49
N GLU A 514 7.03 -27.81 -8.25
CA GLU A 514 7.03 -28.68 -9.43
C GLU A 514 6.81 -30.16 -9.05
N LEU A 515 7.35 -30.57 -7.90
CA LEU A 515 7.14 -31.88 -7.29
C LEU A 515 5.71 -32.08 -6.76
N ASP A 516 5.04 -31.02 -6.27
CA ASP A 516 3.63 -31.05 -5.84
C ASP A 516 2.66 -31.25 -7.01
N ASN A 517 3.04 -30.80 -8.21
CA ASN A 517 2.26 -30.98 -9.43
C ASN A 517 2.50 -32.35 -10.10
N GLY A 518 3.20 -33.30 -9.46
CA GLY A 518 3.54 -34.60 -10.05
C GLY A 518 3.93 -35.71 -9.05
N ARG A 519 4.87 -36.60 -9.45
CA ARG A 519 5.36 -37.77 -8.67
C ARG A 519 6.08 -37.41 -7.36
N GLY A 520 6.22 -36.13 -7.03
CA GLY A 520 6.97 -35.65 -5.88
C GLY A 520 6.27 -35.77 -4.54
N LYS A 521 4.95 -35.97 -4.51
CA LYS A 521 4.22 -36.33 -3.28
C LYS A 521 4.74 -37.64 -2.67
N ALA A 522 4.94 -38.67 -3.50
CA ALA A 522 5.48 -39.96 -3.06
C ALA A 522 6.93 -39.85 -2.56
N LEU A 523 7.74 -38.98 -3.19
CA LEU A 523 9.11 -38.73 -2.76
C LEU A 523 9.14 -37.96 -1.42
N ARG A 524 8.22 -37.00 -1.21
CA ARG A 524 8.07 -36.30 0.07
C ARG A 524 7.56 -37.19 1.20
N GLU A 525 6.64 -38.10 0.91
CA GLU A 525 6.20 -39.11 1.87
C GLU A 525 7.36 -40.03 2.26
N GLN A 526 8.20 -40.42 1.30
CA GLN A 526 9.42 -41.21 1.57
C GLN A 526 10.48 -40.41 2.35
N ILE A 527 10.67 -39.13 2.05
CA ILE A 527 11.59 -38.25 2.79
C ILE A 527 11.07 -37.98 4.21
N GLY A 528 9.78 -37.70 4.37
CA GLY A 528 9.16 -37.52 5.68
C GLY A 528 9.22 -38.79 6.52
N GLN A 529 9.04 -39.96 5.90
CA GLN A 529 9.27 -41.26 6.55
C GLN A 529 10.73 -41.44 6.95
N PHE A 530 11.69 -41.06 6.10
CA PHE A 530 13.11 -41.14 6.38
C PHE A 530 13.55 -40.18 7.52
N GLU A 531 13.07 -38.94 7.52
CA GLU A 531 13.30 -37.96 8.59
C GLU A 531 12.70 -38.43 9.92
N GLN A 532 11.51 -39.05 9.90
CA GLN A 532 10.89 -39.64 11.08
C GLN A 532 11.64 -40.89 11.55
N GLU A 533 12.12 -41.75 10.66
CA GLU A 533 12.93 -42.93 11.00
C GLU A 533 14.28 -42.54 11.62
N ILE A 534 14.92 -41.49 11.12
CA ILE A 534 16.15 -40.92 11.72
C ILE A 534 15.85 -40.39 13.12
N LYS A 535 14.80 -39.58 13.29
CA LYS A 535 14.40 -39.04 14.61
C LYS A 535 14.06 -40.14 15.61
N HIS A 536 13.45 -41.22 15.15
CA HIS A 536 13.02 -42.33 16.01
C HIS A 536 14.17 -43.30 16.35
N ARG A 537 15.18 -43.45 15.48
CA ARG A 537 16.29 -44.39 15.70
C ARG A 537 17.55 -43.77 16.30
N SER A 538 17.84 -42.49 16.05
CA SER A 538 19.10 -41.90 16.55
C SER A 538 19.03 -41.54 18.03
N GLY A 539 17.85 -41.31 18.62
CA GLY A 539 17.74 -40.81 20.01
C GLY A 539 18.49 -39.49 20.27
N VAL A 540 18.99 -38.86 19.20
CA VAL A 540 19.87 -37.69 19.22
C VAL A 540 19.15 -36.63 18.38
N GLU A 541 18.40 -35.77 19.06
CA GLU A 541 17.81 -34.54 18.46
C GLU A 541 18.90 -33.63 17.87
N ASN A 542 20.15 -33.73 18.33
CA ASN A 542 21.25 -32.83 17.99
C ASN A 542 21.84 -33.00 16.57
N LEU A 543 21.72 -34.17 15.92
CA LEU A 543 22.32 -34.41 14.59
C LEU A 543 21.52 -33.76 13.44
N LEU A 544 20.23 -33.51 13.65
CA LEU A 544 19.38 -32.75 12.70
C LEU A 544 19.43 -31.24 12.96
N GLU A 545 19.99 -30.81 14.08
CA GLU A 545 20.26 -29.40 14.40
C GLU A 545 21.64 -28.93 13.91
N GLU A 546 22.53 -29.83 13.50
CA GLU A 546 23.77 -29.44 12.83
C GLU A 546 23.44 -28.84 11.46
N GLU A 547 23.54 -27.51 11.35
CA GLU A 547 23.35 -26.74 10.11
C GLU A 547 24.10 -27.36 8.92
N GLY A 548 25.24 -28.02 9.16
CA GLY A 548 26.05 -28.69 8.15
C GLY A 548 25.37 -29.90 7.50
N PHE A 549 24.67 -30.75 8.26
CA PHE A 549 23.99 -31.93 7.72
C PHE A 549 22.76 -31.53 6.91
N GLN A 550 21.97 -30.59 7.43
CA GLN A 550 20.79 -30.08 6.72
C GLN A 550 21.18 -29.27 5.48
N GLN A 551 22.28 -28.50 5.52
CA GLN A 551 22.85 -27.85 4.33
C GLN A 551 23.38 -28.87 3.32
N ALA A 552 24.06 -29.93 3.75
CA ALA A 552 24.58 -30.97 2.86
C ALA A 552 23.44 -31.71 2.14
N ILE A 553 22.39 -32.08 2.88
CA ILE A 553 21.18 -32.71 2.32
C ILE A 553 20.49 -31.76 1.34
N ASN A 554 20.26 -30.49 1.72
CA ASN A 554 19.63 -29.51 0.84
C ASN A 554 20.46 -29.18 -0.40
N SER A 555 21.80 -29.17 -0.28
CA SER A 555 22.74 -28.98 -1.38
C SER A 555 22.71 -30.16 -2.36
N LEU A 556 22.79 -31.39 -1.84
CA LEU A 556 22.68 -32.62 -2.62
C LEU A 556 21.34 -32.71 -3.35
N PHE A 557 20.25 -32.30 -2.68
CA PHE A 557 18.93 -32.19 -3.31
C PHE A 557 18.94 -31.16 -4.44
N SER A 558 19.46 -29.97 -4.19
CA SER A 558 19.54 -28.91 -5.19
C SER A 558 20.37 -29.34 -6.42
N GLU A 559 21.46 -30.08 -6.22
CA GLU A 559 22.35 -30.57 -7.27
C GLU A 559 21.75 -31.76 -8.06
N ALA A 560 21.13 -32.72 -7.37
CA ALA A 560 20.41 -33.83 -7.99
C ALA A 560 19.18 -33.36 -8.79
N LEU A 561 18.56 -32.25 -8.37
CA LEU A 561 17.39 -31.67 -9.03
C LEU A 561 17.77 -30.74 -10.19
N ARG A 562 18.88 -29.97 -10.09
CA ARG A 562 19.43 -29.19 -11.23
C ARG A 562 19.81 -30.06 -12.43
N SER A 563 20.13 -31.34 -12.20
CA SER A 563 20.53 -32.29 -13.24
C SER A 563 19.36 -33.11 -13.85
N SER A 564 18.11 -32.94 -13.38
CA SER A 564 17.00 -33.88 -13.65
C SER A 564 16.16 -33.63 -14.92
N LYS A 565 16.74 -33.13 -16.02
CA LYS A 565 15.99 -32.94 -17.30
C LYS A 565 15.69 -34.24 -18.08
N LYS A 566 16.05 -35.43 -17.60
CA LYS A 566 15.82 -36.72 -18.29
C LYS A 566 15.31 -37.85 -17.36
N ALA A 567 14.36 -38.65 -17.83
CA ALA A 567 13.74 -39.77 -17.11
C ALA A 567 14.71 -40.89 -16.65
N SER A 568 15.89 -40.99 -17.26
CA SER A 568 16.94 -41.93 -16.82
C SER A 568 17.56 -41.55 -15.46
N HIS A 569 17.50 -40.27 -15.08
CA HIS A 569 18.10 -39.76 -13.85
C HIS A 569 17.19 -39.92 -12.62
N THR A 570 15.86 -39.97 -12.80
CA THR A 570 14.93 -40.33 -11.71
C THR A 570 15.20 -41.74 -11.17
N ARG A 571 15.63 -42.67 -12.03
CA ARG A 571 16.06 -44.01 -11.60
C ARG A 571 17.36 -43.97 -10.80
N ARG A 572 18.27 -43.06 -11.13
CA ARG A 572 19.53 -42.85 -10.38
C ARG A 572 19.25 -42.24 -9.00
N ILE A 573 18.38 -41.24 -8.92
CA ILE A 573 17.93 -40.66 -7.65
C ILE A 573 17.26 -41.72 -6.77
N ASN A 574 16.32 -42.51 -7.30
CA ASN A 574 15.70 -43.62 -6.56
C ASN A 574 16.71 -44.68 -6.11
N ARG A 575 17.80 -44.89 -6.85
CA ARG A 575 18.88 -45.81 -6.47
C ARG A 575 19.73 -45.23 -5.34
N ILE A 576 20.10 -43.94 -5.43
CA ILE A 576 20.80 -43.21 -4.38
C ILE A 576 19.99 -43.25 -3.08
N PHE A 577 18.68 -43.00 -3.16
CA PHE A 577 17.78 -43.11 -2.02
C PHE A 577 17.73 -44.52 -1.43
N LYS A 578 17.54 -45.56 -2.25
CA LYS A 578 17.53 -46.95 -1.76
C LYS A 578 18.83 -47.35 -1.07
N GLU A 579 19.97 -46.93 -1.59
CA GLU A 579 21.27 -47.22 -0.98
C GLU A 579 21.48 -46.40 0.31
N ALA A 580 21.06 -45.14 0.36
CA ALA A 580 21.10 -44.33 1.58
C ALA A 580 20.17 -44.91 2.68
N THR A 581 18.96 -45.34 2.31
CA THR A 581 18.05 -46.02 3.24
C THR A 581 18.64 -47.34 3.74
N LYS A 582 19.27 -48.12 2.86
CA LYS A 582 19.96 -49.36 3.26
C LYS A 582 21.15 -49.09 4.18
N PHE A 583 21.93 -48.05 3.91
CA PHE A 583 23.06 -47.62 4.73
C PHE A 583 22.63 -47.25 6.17
N VAL A 584 21.49 -46.57 6.29
CA VAL A 584 20.87 -46.22 7.58
C VAL A 584 20.27 -47.45 8.26
N GLN A 585 19.59 -48.33 7.52
CA GLN A 585 19.01 -49.58 8.04
C GLN A 585 20.07 -50.55 8.58
N ASP A 586 21.25 -50.56 7.96
CA ASP A 586 22.40 -51.37 8.37
C ASP A 586 23.15 -50.80 9.60
N GLY A 587 22.72 -49.67 10.16
CA GLY A 587 23.35 -49.07 11.36
C GLY A 587 24.73 -48.48 11.10
N LYS A 588 25.07 -48.17 9.84
CA LYS A 588 26.42 -47.69 9.44
C LYS A 588 26.62 -46.18 9.64
N VAL A 589 25.59 -45.46 10.09
CA VAL A 589 25.59 -43.99 10.27
C VAL A 589 26.69 -43.56 11.25
N ASP A 590 26.90 -44.30 12.33
CA ASP A 590 27.91 -43.99 13.36
C ASP A 590 29.35 -44.29 12.91
N THR A 591 29.51 -44.90 11.74
CA THR A 591 30.82 -45.22 11.13
C THR A 591 31.11 -44.38 9.89
N TRP A 592 30.30 -43.34 9.65
CA TRP A 592 30.44 -42.48 8.49
C TRP A 592 31.65 -41.55 8.64
N ASP A 593 32.71 -41.87 7.90
CA ASP A 593 33.86 -41.01 7.64
C ASP A 593 33.75 -40.54 6.18
N SER A 594 33.50 -39.23 5.98
CA SER A 594 33.27 -38.63 4.66
C SER A 594 34.44 -38.80 3.70
N GLU A 595 35.64 -39.11 4.20
CA GLU A 595 36.85 -39.26 3.40
C GLU A 595 37.14 -40.70 2.97
N LYS A 596 36.51 -41.73 3.58
CA LYS A 596 36.90 -43.14 3.39
C LYS A 596 35.88 -44.04 2.72
N ASN A 597 34.63 -43.60 2.57
CA ASN A 597 33.56 -44.47 2.10
C ASN A 597 33.38 -44.39 0.56
N GLU A 598 34.19 -45.17 -0.18
CA GLU A 598 34.21 -45.18 -1.65
C GLU A 598 32.86 -45.53 -2.31
N GLU A 599 32.02 -46.35 -1.67
CA GLU A 599 30.79 -46.86 -2.30
C GLU A 599 29.72 -45.78 -2.46
N LEU A 600 29.49 -44.97 -1.42
CA LEU A 600 28.57 -43.84 -1.48
C LEU A 600 29.16 -42.71 -2.33
N THR A 601 30.47 -42.44 -2.21
CA THR A 601 31.19 -41.41 -2.98
C THR A 601 31.14 -41.69 -4.50
N LYS A 602 31.28 -42.96 -4.91
CA LYS A 602 31.05 -43.41 -6.31
C LYS A 602 29.58 -43.30 -6.75
N LEU A 603 28.61 -43.51 -5.85
CA LEU A 603 27.19 -43.35 -6.14
C LEU A 603 26.77 -41.87 -6.29
N PHE A 604 27.32 -41.01 -5.44
CA PHE A 604 27.08 -39.56 -5.38
C PHE A 604 27.87 -38.78 -6.44
N GLY A 605 28.87 -39.39 -7.09
CA GLY A 605 29.62 -38.76 -8.18
C GLY A 605 30.58 -37.65 -7.72
N ILE A 606 30.82 -37.56 -6.41
CA ILE A 606 31.80 -36.65 -5.83
C ILE A 606 33.17 -37.33 -6.05
N LYS A 607 34.11 -36.66 -6.73
CA LYS A 607 35.49 -37.15 -6.74
C LYS A 607 36.10 -36.83 -5.38
N PRO A 608 36.74 -37.81 -4.70
CA PRO A 608 37.52 -37.50 -3.52
C PRO A 608 38.64 -36.52 -3.93
N SER A 609 38.77 -35.44 -3.18
CA SER A 609 39.81 -34.41 -3.33
C SER A 609 41.17 -34.92 -2.89
#